data_AF-A0A933HB79-F1
#
_entry.id   AF-A0A933HB79-F1
#
_cell.length_a   1.000
_cell.length_b   1.000
_cell.length_c   1.000
_cell.angle_alpha   90.00
_cell.angle_beta   90.00
_cell.angle_gamma   90.00
#
_symmetry.space_group_name_H-M   'P 1'
#
loop_
_entity.id
_entity.type
_entity.pdbx_description
1 polymer ?
#
loop_
_entity_poly.entity_id
_entity_poly.type
_entity_poly.pdbx_seq_one_letter_code
_entity_poly.pdbx_strand_id
1 'polypeptide(L)'
;MTEGEEKDAFLLILTPAKEVNFYGESKEKIASIAAEYQAENRYVSEDYYKILSYYSLVNNPQNNFTFRKVLYYENIAEARLHELIEGAMQNNQNFCDLESEETKNAIQKCNEIKSILEAEGQTIEQKIESIAHYIAVADQNRLKEDIERKSINQEEVTEIEHQDEEEAELEEIEVRKMGAVELMTIVGSKGLSADHVIIIGFDNVNMSWITKNAFYVAMTRARKSLHILTALKSGGARQAHDFLCNNSNTNPTHHPI
;
A
#
# COMPACT_ATOMS: atom_id res chain seq x y z
N MET A 1 30.86 -1.35 8.05
CA MET A 1 30.40 -2.34 7.07
C MET A 1 29.33 -3.15 7.77
N THR A 2 28.11 -2.66 7.70
CA THR A 2 26.91 -3.32 8.20
C THR A 2 26.22 -3.85 6.95
N GLU A 3 26.15 -5.17 6.82
CA GLU A 3 25.38 -5.85 5.79
C GLU A 3 23.91 -5.48 5.99
N GLY A 4 23.46 -4.49 5.22
CA GLY A 4 22.04 -4.20 5.08
C GLY A 4 21.48 -5.17 4.07
N GLU A 5 20.59 -6.05 4.51
CA GLU A 5 19.75 -6.85 3.60
C GLU A 5 19.11 -5.90 2.58
N GLU A 6 19.21 -6.23 1.28
CA GLU A 6 18.68 -5.40 0.19
C GLU A 6 17.17 -5.22 0.35
N LYS A 7 16.76 -4.05 0.87
CA LYS A 7 15.36 -3.61 0.93
C LYS A 7 14.84 -3.08 -0.41
N ASP A 8 15.69 -2.99 -1.42
CA ASP A 8 15.41 -2.39 -2.73
C ASP A 8 14.97 -3.46 -3.74
N ALA A 9 14.00 -3.12 -4.60
CA ALA A 9 13.60 -3.99 -5.71
C ALA A 9 14.79 -4.26 -6.66
N PHE A 10 14.83 -5.44 -7.29
CA PHE A 10 15.80 -5.72 -8.35
C PHE A 10 15.48 -4.91 -9.62
N LEU A 11 14.20 -4.74 -9.96
CA LEU A 11 13.73 -4.02 -11.13
C LEU A 11 12.53 -3.11 -10.81
N LEU A 12 12.61 -1.83 -11.19
CA LEU A 12 11.45 -0.93 -11.24
C LEU A 12 10.98 -0.72 -12.68
N ILE A 13 9.70 -0.91 -12.93
CA ILE A 13 9.02 -0.51 -14.15
C ILE A 13 8.22 0.76 -13.83
N LEU A 14 8.65 1.89 -14.39
CA LEU A 14 8.09 3.21 -14.14
C LEU A 14 7.23 3.66 -15.30
N THR A 15 6.01 4.10 -15.00
CA THR A 15 5.04 4.60 -15.97
C THR A 15 4.57 6.01 -15.61
N PRO A 16 4.23 6.87 -16.59
CA PRO A 16 3.67 8.20 -16.32
C PRO A 16 2.29 8.16 -15.65
N ALA A 17 1.57 7.04 -15.72
CA ALA A 17 0.27 6.83 -15.08
C ALA A 17 0.17 5.41 -14.50
N LYS A 18 -0.64 5.22 -13.43
CA LYS A 18 -0.77 3.94 -12.71
C LYS A 18 -1.20 2.80 -13.63
N GLU A 19 -2.01 3.11 -14.62
CA GLU A 19 -2.47 2.16 -15.64
C GLU A 19 -1.74 2.39 -16.96
N VAL A 20 -1.19 1.32 -17.52
CA VAL A 20 -0.49 1.27 -18.82
C VAL A 20 -1.47 1.29 -20.00
N ASN A 21 -2.53 2.11 -19.91
CA ASN A 21 -3.66 2.11 -20.84
C ASN A 21 -3.24 2.40 -22.30
N PHE A 22 -2.12 3.08 -22.49
CA PHE A 22 -1.55 3.33 -23.81
C PHE A 22 -1.09 2.05 -24.54
N TYR A 23 -0.99 0.89 -23.90
CA TYR A 23 -0.74 -0.39 -24.58
C TYR A 23 -2.03 -1.15 -25.00
N GLY A 24 -3.22 -0.59 -24.77
CA GLY A 24 -4.49 -1.23 -25.12
C GLY A 24 -4.63 -2.61 -24.48
N GLU A 25 -5.04 -3.62 -25.24
CA GLU A 25 -5.18 -5.01 -24.78
C GLU A 25 -3.86 -5.62 -24.26
N SER A 26 -2.70 -5.12 -24.72
CA SER A 26 -1.39 -5.63 -24.27
C SER A 26 -1.03 -5.21 -22.83
N LYS A 27 -1.80 -4.30 -22.21
CA LYS A 27 -1.56 -3.88 -20.82
C LYS A 27 -1.70 -5.05 -19.84
N GLU A 28 -2.63 -5.97 -20.11
CA GLU A 28 -2.87 -7.15 -19.27
C GLU A 28 -1.66 -8.09 -19.28
N LYS A 29 -1.00 -8.22 -20.43
CA LYS A 29 0.23 -9.02 -20.57
C LYS A 29 1.41 -8.42 -19.81
N ILE A 30 1.54 -7.09 -19.80
CA ILE A 30 2.60 -6.41 -19.04
C ILE A 30 2.34 -6.59 -17.54
N ALA A 31 1.09 -6.40 -17.11
CA ALA A 31 0.70 -6.61 -15.73
C ALA A 31 0.91 -8.07 -15.30
N SER A 32 0.55 -9.05 -16.13
CA SER A 32 0.71 -10.46 -15.81
C SER A 32 2.19 -10.86 -15.68
N ILE A 33 3.05 -10.40 -16.59
CA ILE A 33 4.50 -10.67 -16.51
C ILE A 33 5.09 -10.03 -15.26
N ALA A 34 4.74 -8.77 -14.95
CA ALA A 34 5.23 -8.12 -13.74
C ALA A 34 4.74 -8.84 -12.47
N ALA A 35 3.49 -9.30 -12.45
CA ALA A 35 2.90 -10.00 -11.32
C ALA A 35 3.58 -11.34 -10.99
N GLU A 36 4.20 -12.02 -11.97
CA GLU A 36 4.97 -13.25 -11.72
C GLU A 36 6.21 -13.03 -10.85
N TYR A 37 6.75 -11.80 -10.83
CA TYR A 37 8.01 -11.45 -10.14
C TYR A 37 7.84 -10.35 -9.08
N GLN A 38 6.66 -9.75 -9.00
CA GLN A 38 6.23 -9.07 -7.78
C GLN A 38 6.24 -10.11 -6.67
N ALA A 39 6.78 -9.77 -5.50
CA ALA A 39 6.55 -10.60 -4.33
C ALA A 39 5.04 -10.80 -4.26
N GLU A 40 4.57 -12.04 -4.05
CA GLU A 40 3.15 -12.33 -3.88
C GLU A 40 2.60 -11.23 -3.01
N ASN A 41 1.83 -10.34 -3.63
CA ASN A 41 1.35 -9.17 -2.95
C ASN A 41 0.67 -9.70 -1.69
N ARG A 42 1.26 -9.44 -0.53
CA ARG A 42 0.70 -9.84 0.76
C ARG A 42 -0.48 -8.91 1.09
N TYR A 43 -1.25 -8.54 0.07
CA TYR A 43 -2.49 -7.81 0.21
C TYR A 43 -3.52 -8.80 0.71
N VAL A 44 -3.50 -8.98 2.02
CA VAL A 44 -4.67 -9.44 2.78
C VAL A 44 -5.82 -8.45 2.52
N SER A 45 -7.05 -8.94 2.61
CA SER A 45 -8.25 -8.15 2.34
C SER A 45 -8.45 -6.99 3.31
N GLU A 46 -9.27 -6.02 2.90
CA GLU A 46 -9.76 -4.95 3.80
C GLU A 46 -10.47 -5.53 5.03
N ASP A 47 -11.23 -6.62 4.85
CA ASP A 47 -11.88 -7.32 5.97
C ASP A 47 -10.86 -7.86 6.97
N TYR A 48 -9.70 -8.34 6.49
CA TYR A 48 -8.60 -8.78 7.35
C TYR A 48 -8.03 -7.61 8.16
N TYR A 49 -7.67 -6.49 7.49
CA TYR A 49 -7.13 -5.31 8.18
C TYR A 49 -8.11 -4.69 9.16
N LYS A 50 -9.39 -4.73 8.81
CA LYS A 50 -10.48 -4.35 9.70
C LYS A 50 -10.44 -5.19 10.96
N ILE A 51 -10.55 -6.52 10.87
CA ILE A 51 -10.52 -7.42 12.03
C ILE A 51 -9.25 -7.26 12.85
N LEU A 52 -8.10 -7.13 12.18
CA LEU A 52 -6.81 -6.88 12.80
C LEU A 52 -6.85 -5.59 13.65
N SER A 53 -7.45 -4.51 13.14
CA SER A 53 -7.58 -3.24 13.88
C SER A 53 -8.44 -3.38 15.14
N TYR A 54 -9.54 -4.16 15.08
CA TYR A 54 -10.36 -4.44 16.27
C TYR A 54 -9.57 -5.26 17.31
N TYR A 55 -8.82 -6.27 16.86
CA TYR A 55 -8.00 -7.10 17.76
C TYR A 55 -6.85 -6.29 18.39
N SER A 56 -6.14 -5.52 17.57
CA SER A 56 -5.07 -4.59 17.93
C SER A 56 -5.50 -3.62 19.03
N LEU A 57 -6.68 -2.98 18.86
CA LEU A 57 -7.14 -1.98 19.81
C LEU A 57 -7.31 -2.51 21.25
N VAL A 58 -7.70 -3.77 21.42
CA VAL A 58 -7.82 -4.36 22.77
C VAL A 58 -6.45 -4.57 23.41
N ASN A 59 -5.45 -4.91 22.61
CA ASN A 59 -4.09 -5.14 23.10
C ASN A 59 -3.39 -3.81 23.43
N ASN A 60 -3.72 -2.74 22.70
CA ASN A 60 -3.16 -1.42 22.89
C ASN A 60 -4.24 -0.32 22.86
N PRO A 61 -5.11 -0.23 23.88
CA PRO A 61 -6.25 0.70 23.88
C PRO A 61 -5.84 2.18 23.97
N GLN A 62 -4.60 2.44 24.38
CA GLN A 62 -4.02 3.79 24.45
C GLN A 62 -3.59 4.31 23.07
N ASN A 63 -3.56 3.44 22.05
CA ASN A 63 -3.21 3.82 20.68
C ASN A 63 -4.36 4.58 20.01
N ASN A 64 -4.29 5.91 20.06
CA ASN A 64 -5.28 6.78 19.45
C ASN A 64 -5.41 6.62 17.93
N PHE A 65 -4.36 6.16 17.23
CA PHE A 65 -4.41 5.94 15.78
C PHE A 65 -5.26 4.73 15.43
N THR A 66 -4.98 3.57 16.05
CA THR A 66 -5.82 2.36 15.91
C THR A 66 -7.25 2.63 16.36
N PHE A 67 -7.44 3.39 17.44
CA PHE A 67 -8.77 3.77 17.92
C PHE A 67 -9.56 4.52 16.84
N ARG A 68 -8.94 5.49 16.18
CA ARG A 68 -9.58 6.25 15.08
C ARG A 68 -9.91 5.36 13.88
N LYS A 69 -9.06 4.38 13.53
CA LYS A 69 -9.37 3.39 12.48
C LYS A 69 -10.63 2.58 12.84
N VAL A 70 -10.74 2.13 14.09
CA VAL A 70 -11.95 1.40 14.55
C VAL A 70 -13.19 2.29 14.48
N LEU A 71 -13.12 3.55 14.93
CA LEU A 71 -14.26 4.48 14.82
C LEU A 71 -14.66 4.76 13.36
N TYR A 72 -13.69 4.78 12.44
CA TYR A 72 -13.95 4.87 11.01
C TYR A 72 -14.74 3.64 10.52
N TYR A 73 -14.34 2.43 10.91
CA TYR A 73 -15.05 1.20 10.55
C TYR A 73 -16.45 1.07 11.17
N GLU A 74 -16.67 1.70 12.32
CA GLU A 74 -17.99 1.83 12.95
C GLU A 74 -18.89 2.86 12.23
N ASN A 75 -18.41 3.51 11.17
CA ASN A 75 -19.13 4.55 10.42
C ASN A 75 -19.64 5.69 11.33
N ILE A 76 -18.85 6.08 12.33
CA ILE A 76 -19.18 7.25 13.15
C ILE A 76 -19.17 8.49 12.26
N ALA A 77 -20.22 9.30 12.35
CA ALA A 77 -20.34 10.51 11.55
C ALA A 77 -19.14 11.45 11.78
N GLU A 78 -18.63 12.05 10.71
CA GLU A 78 -17.43 12.91 10.75
C GLU A 78 -17.54 14.04 11.78
N ALA A 79 -18.70 14.70 11.84
CA ALA A 79 -18.97 15.74 12.84
C ALA A 79 -18.84 15.21 14.28
N ARG A 80 -19.33 13.99 14.54
CA ARG A 80 -19.25 13.37 15.86
C ARG A 80 -17.83 12.93 16.19
N LEU A 81 -17.10 12.37 15.22
CA LEU A 81 -15.69 12.03 15.38
C LEU A 81 -14.86 13.28 15.71
N HIS A 82 -15.16 14.42 15.07
CA HIS A 82 -14.50 15.68 15.36
C HIS A 82 -14.71 16.13 16.81
N GLU A 83 -15.95 16.05 17.32
CA GLU A 83 -16.25 16.35 18.73
C GLU A 83 -15.45 15.44 19.70
N LEU A 84 -15.31 14.15 19.37
CA LEU A 84 -14.53 13.21 20.18
C LEU A 84 -13.03 13.56 20.17
N ILE A 85 -12.48 13.94 19.00
CA ILE A 85 -11.09 14.40 18.88
C ILE A 85 -10.87 15.66 19.72
N GLU A 86 -11.75 16.66 19.59
CA GLU A 86 -11.64 17.90 20.37
C GLU A 86 -11.74 17.62 21.87
N GLY A 87 -12.65 16.74 22.29
CA GLY A 87 -12.81 16.33 23.68
C GLY A 87 -11.57 15.65 24.25
N ALA A 88 -10.94 14.74 23.49
CA ALA A 88 -9.68 14.09 23.87
C ALA A 88 -8.55 15.12 24.01
N MET A 89 -8.42 16.03 23.03
CA MET A 89 -7.37 17.04 23.03
C MET A 89 -7.52 18.06 24.17
N GLN A 90 -8.74 18.53 24.44
CA GLN A 90 -9.01 19.52 25.49
C GLN A 90 -8.73 18.96 26.89
N ASN A 91 -9.02 17.66 27.11
CA ASN A 91 -8.80 17.00 28.39
C ASN A 91 -7.43 16.33 28.50
N ASN A 92 -6.62 16.37 27.43
CA ASN A 92 -5.33 15.68 27.32
C ASN A 92 -5.44 14.19 27.70
N GLN A 93 -6.43 13.53 27.10
CA GLN A 93 -6.79 12.13 27.35
C GLN A 93 -6.75 11.32 26.05
N ASN A 94 -6.53 10.02 26.17
CA ASN A 94 -6.66 9.10 25.05
C ASN A 94 -8.12 8.78 24.78
N PHE A 95 -8.45 8.29 23.58
CA PHE A 95 -9.82 7.95 23.22
C PHE A 95 -10.44 6.90 24.15
N CYS A 96 -9.63 5.96 24.66
CA CYS A 96 -10.11 4.95 25.60
C CYS A 96 -10.58 5.51 26.94
N ASP A 97 -10.11 6.69 27.32
CA ASP A 97 -10.46 7.33 28.60
C ASP A 97 -11.66 8.27 28.44
N LEU A 98 -12.15 8.47 27.21
CA LEU A 98 -13.38 9.22 26.97
C LEU A 98 -14.59 8.39 27.41
N GLU A 99 -15.41 8.98 28.26
CA GLU A 99 -16.66 8.39 28.77
C GLU A 99 -17.82 8.40 27.74
N SER A 100 -17.51 8.48 26.44
CA SER A 100 -18.52 8.52 25.38
C SER A 100 -19.12 7.13 25.11
N GLU A 101 -20.33 7.12 24.55
CA GLU A 101 -21.02 5.87 24.21
C GLU A 101 -20.31 5.16 23.05
N GLU A 102 -19.80 5.92 22.07
CA GLU A 102 -19.10 5.40 20.90
C GLU A 102 -17.80 4.68 21.27
N THR A 103 -17.00 5.26 22.17
CA THR A 103 -15.73 4.66 22.60
C THR A 103 -15.97 3.39 23.41
N LYS A 104 -16.97 3.39 24.31
CA LYS A 104 -17.37 2.20 25.08
C LYS A 104 -17.89 1.09 24.18
N ASN A 105 -18.76 1.41 23.23
CA ASN A 105 -19.30 0.44 22.28
C ASN A 105 -18.21 -0.15 21.39
N ALA A 106 -17.28 0.68 20.90
CA ALA A 106 -16.14 0.24 20.12
C ALA A 106 -15.26 -0.72 20.93
N ILE A 107 -14.86 -0.36 22.15
CA ILE A 107 -14.05 -1.21 23.03
C ILE A 107 -14.76 -2.53 23.33
N GLN A 108 -16.06 -2.49 23.66
CA GLN A 108 -16.82 -3.70 23.93
C GLN A 108 -16.80 -4.63 22.72
N LYS A 109 -17.09 -4.11 21.52
CA LYS A 109 -17.08 -4.90 20.29
C LYS A 109 -15.69 -5.48 19.99
N CYS A 110 -14.63 -4.69 20.19
CA CYS A 110 -13.26 -5.16 20.04
C CYS A 110 -12.96 -6.35 20.97
N ASN A 111 -13.39 -6.29 22.23
CA ASN A 111 -13.21 -7.39 23.20
C ASN A 111 -13.96 -8.67 22.78
N GLU A 112 -15.17 -8.55 22.25
CA GLU A 112 -15.94 -9.68 21.73
C GLU A 112 -15.22 -10.33 20.54
N ILE A 113 -14.75 -9.52 19.58
CA ILE A 113 -13.99 -10.00 18.42
C ILE A 113 -12.70 -10.70 18.85
N LYS A 114 -11.96 -10.12 19.81
CA LYS A 114 -10.77 -10.76 20.38
C LYS A 114 -11.09 -12.11 20.99
N SER A 115 -12.16 -12.20 21.79
CA SER A 115 -12.58 -13.44 22.44
C SER A 115 -12.93 -14.52 21.41
N ILE A 116 -13.55 -14.16 20.29
CA ILE A 116 -13.85 -15.09 19.19
C ILE A 116 -12.56 -15.57 18.51
N LEU A 117 -11.62 -14.66 18.21
CA LEU A 117 -10.35 -15.00 17.59
C LEU A 117 -9.49 -15.91 18.46
N GLU A 118 -9.51 -15.72 19.78
CA GLU A 118 -8.74 -16.49 20.76
C GLU A 118 -9.46 -17.76 21.25
N ALA A 119 -10.74 -17.95 20.90
CA ALA A 119 -11.49 -19.13 21.28
C ALA A 119 -10.84 -20.41 20.75
N GLU A 120 -10.47 -21.31 21.67
CA GLU A 120 -9.96 -22.63 21.35
C GLU A 120 -11.10 -23.56 20.89
N GLY A 121 -10.80 -24.45 19.95
CA GLY A 121 -11.75 -25.48 19.49
C GLY A 121 -12.79 -25.03 18.45
N GLN A 122 -12.77 -23.78 18.01
CA GLN A 122 -13.55 -23.30 16.87
C GLN A 122 -12.72 -23.29 15.58
N THR A 123 -13.35 -23.62 14.45
CA THR A 123 -12.72 -23.48 13.12
C THR A 123 -12.70 -22.02 12.67
N ILE A 124 -11.85 -21.68 11.69
CA ILE A 124 -11.74 -20.31 11.17
C ILE A 124 -13.09 -19.84 10.59
N GLU A 125 -13.84 -20.72 9.94
CA GLU A 125 -15.17 -20.42 9.40
C GLU A 125 -16.16 -20.04 10.51
N GLN A 126 -16.16 -20.79 11.61
CA GLN A 126 -17.03 -20.51 12.77
C GLN A 126 -16.67 -19.17 13.42
N LYS A 127 -15.37 -18.84 13.46
CA LYS A 127 -14.89 -17.54 13.94
C LYS A 127 -15.34 -16.41 13.02
N ILE A 128 -15.17 -16.55 11.70
CA ILE A 128 -15.61 -15.55 10.71
C ILE A 128 -17.13 -15.35 10.78
N GLU A 129 -17.90 -16.42 10.87
CA GLU A 129 -19.37 -16.36 11.01
C GLU A 129 -19.75 -15.62 12.30
N SER A 130 -19.08 -15.91 13.41
CA SER A 130 -19.31 -15.22 14.69
C SER A 130 -18.95 -13.73 14.60
N ILE A 131 -17.81 -13.38 14.00
CA ILE A 131 -17.36 -11.99 13.79
C ILE A 131 -18.32 -11.22 12.89
N ALA A 132 -18.90 -11.87 11.87
CA ALA A 132 -19.85 -11.25 10.95
C ALA A 132 -21.14 -10.75 11.64
N HIS A 133 -21.45 -11.21 12.86
CA HIS A 133 -22.55 -10.67 13.67
C HIS A 133 -22.23 -9.29 14.26
N TYR A 134 -20.96 -8.95 14.41
CA TYR A 134 -20.50 -7.70 15.04
C TYR A 134 -20.06 -6.65 14.01
N ILE A 135 -19.47 -7.09 12.90
CA ILE A 135 -18.97 -6.23 11.83
C ILE A 135 -19.39 -6.76 10.45
N ALA A 136 -19.62 -5.83 9.51
CA ALA A 136 -19.81 -6.20 8.13
C ALA A 136 -18.50 -6.79 7.56
N VAL A 137 -18.60 -7.98 6.98
CA VAL A 137 -17.55 -8.68 6.23
C VAL A 137 -18.04 -8.79 4.79
N ALA A 138 -17.27 -8.26 3.83
CA ALA A 138 -17.66 -8.23 2.43
C ALA A 138 -17.41 -9.57 1.72
N ASP A 139 -16.28 -10.23 2.02
CA ASP A 139 -15.90 -11.51 1.41
C ASP A 139 -15.35 -12.50 2.45
N GLN A 140 -16.23 -13.38 2.92
CA GLN A 140 -15.87 -14.39 3.93
C GLN A 140 -14.87 -15.43 3.42
N ASN A 141 -14.91 -15.77 2.12
CA ASN A 141 -14.01 -16.79 1.56
C ASN A 141 -12.59 -16.24 1.46
N ARG A 142 -12.46 -15.01 0.95
CA ARG A 142 -11.16 -14.35 0.89
C ARG A 142 -10.59 -14.10 2.29
N LEU A 143 -11.43 -13.65 3.22
CA LEU A 143 -11.00 -13.45 4.61
C LEU A 143 -10.50 -14.75 5.25
N LYS A 144 -11.15 -15.88 4.96
CA LYS A 144 -10.68 -17.20 5.41
C LYS A 144 -9.28 -17.49 4.88
N GLU A 145 -9.07 -17.36 3.57
CA GLU A 145 -7.75 -17.57 2.95
C GLU A 145 -6.68 -16.65 3.57
N ASP A 146 -7.03 -15.39 3.85
CA ASP A 146 -6.12 -14.43 4.49
C ASP A 146 -5.74 -14.86 5.91
N ILE A 147 -6.71 -15.29 6.74
CA ILE A 147 -6.46 -15.75 8.12
C ILE A 147 -5.68 -17.07 8.13
N GLU A 148 -5.95 -17.98 7.19
CA GLU A 148 -5.19 -19.23 7.04
C GLU A 148 -3.74 -18.97 6.61
N ARG A 149 -3.53 -17.99 5.73
CA ARG A 149 -2.19 -17.58 5.28
C ARG A 149 -1.43 -16.84 6.37
N LYS A 150 -2.12 -16.01 7.16
CA LYS A 150 -1.52 -15.13 8.17
C LYS A 150 -2.44 -14.99 9.39
N SER A 151 -2.11 -15.68 10.47
CA SER A 151 -2.98 -15.74 11.65
C SER A 151 -3.01 -14.44 12.44
N ILE A 152 -4.19 -13.96 12.82
CA ILE A 152 -4.31 -12.78 13.68
C ILE A 152 -3.99 -13.19 15.13
N ASN A 153 -2.76 -12.88 15.59
CA ASN A 153 -2.28 -13.17 16.94
C ASN A 153 -1.45 -11.98 17.49
N GLN A 154 -1.17 -11.99 18.79
CA GLN A 154 -0.50 -10.88 19.48
C GLN A 154 0.92 -10.58 18.96
N GLU A 155 1.67 -11.59 18.50
CA GLU A 155 3.03 -11.41 17.96
C GLU A 155 2.98 -10.67 16.62
N GLU A 156 2.10 -11.10 15.71
CA GLU A 156 1.93 -10.48 14.39
C GLU A 156 1.32 -9.09 14.48
N VAL A 157 0.42 -8.86 15.44
CA VAL A 157 -0.18 -7.54 15.69
C VAL A 157 0.87 -6.54 16.14
N THR A 158 1.83 -6.97 16.94
CA THR A 158 2.94 -6.10 17.38
C THR A 158 3.87 -5.77 16.21
N GLU A 159 4.16 -6.74 15.33
CA GLU A 159 4.93 -6.49 14.10
C GLU A 159 4.21 -5.54 13.12
N ILE A 160 2.88 -5.68 12.98
CA ILE A 160 2.09 -4.85 12.07
C ILE A 160 1.79 -3.48 12.69
N GLU A 161 1.56 -3.36 14.01
CA GLU A 161 1.40 -2.06 14.69
C GLU A 161 2.70 -1.25 14.67
N HIS A 162 3.85 -1.89 14.86
CA HIS A 162 5.14 -1.21 14.69
C HIS A 162 5.38 -0.83 13.24
N GLN A 163 4.92 -1.65 12.27
CA GLN A 163 4.92 -1.26 10.87
C GLN A 163 3.96 -0.09 10.64
N ASP A 164 2.72 -0.13 11.10
CA ASP A 164 1.67 0.89 10.94
C ASP A 164 2.00 2.21 11.66
N GLU A 165 2.64 2.20 12.83
CA GLU A 165 3.10 3.41 13.54
C GLU A 165 4.35 4.00 12.88
N GLU A 166 5.31 3.16 12.46
CA GLU A 166 6.39 3.62 11.58
C GLU A 166 5.84 4.10 10.23
N GLU A 167 4.79 3.49 9.69
CA GLU A 167 4.17 3.72 8.37
C GLU A 167 3.19 4.90 8.37
N ALA A 168 2.59 5.24 9.52
CA ALA A 168 1.84 6.47 9.75
C ALA A 168 2.76 7.68 10.02
N GLU A 169 3.92 7.48 10.66
CA GLU A 169 5.00 8.49 10.64
C GLU A 169 5.67 8.59 9.25
N LEU A 170 5.67 7.49 8.48
CA LEU A 170 6.12 7.40 7.09
C LEU A 170 4.96 7.50 6.09
N GLU A 171 3.87 8.22 6.39
CA GLU A 171 2.81 8.53 5.40
C GLU A 171 3.34 9.39 4.21
N GLU A 172 4.65 9.62 4.10
CA GLU A 172 5.34 10.08 2.88
C GLU A 172 6.05 8.98 2.07
N ILE A 173 6.20 7.74 2.54
CA ILE A 173 7.01 6.70 1.88
C ILE A 173 6.41 5.32 2.14
N GLU A 174 5.71 4.78 1.14
CA GLU A 174 5.36 3.37 1.02
C GLU A 174 6.60 2.46 1.25
N VAL A 175 6.84 1.98 2.47
CA VAL A 175 7.84 0.92 2.73
C VAL A 175 7.19 -0.43 2.46
N ARG A 176 6.82 -0.63 1.20
CA ARG A 176 6.48 -1.96 0.68
C ARG A 176 7.72 -2.83 0.88
N LYS A 177 7.56 -4.04 1.42
CA LYS A 177 8.53 -5.12 1.14
C LYS A 177 8.47 -5.36 -0.36
N MET A 178 9.35 -4.69 -1.10
CA MET A 178 9.33 -4.66 -2.55
C MET A 178 9.61 -6.06 -3.09
N GLY A 179 8.86 -6.47 -4.11
CA GLY A 179 9.17 -7.65 -4.90
C GLY A 179 10.48 -7.51 -5.66
N ALA A 180 10.88 -8.60 -6.33
CA ALA A 180 12.01 -8.53 -7.25
C ALA A 180 11.70 -7.56 -8.41
N VAL A 181 10.45 -7.47 -8.84
CA VAL A 181 9.98 -6.52 -9.85
C VAL A 181 8.83 -5.70 -9.29
N GLU A 182 8.84 -4.39 -9.50
CA GLU A 182 7.72 -3.51 -9.14
C GLU A 182 7.25 -2.68 -10.33
N LEU A 183 5.93 -2.51 -10.49
CA LEU A 183 5.32 -1.67 -11.53
C LEU A 183 4.60 -0.50 -10.86
N MET A 184 5.07 0.72 -11.09
CA MET A 184 4.54 1.90 -10.39
C MET A 184 4.69 3.19 -11.21
N THR A 185 4.14 4.28 -10.69
CA THR A 185 4.25 5.57 -11.36
C THR A 185 5.62 6.22 -11.14
N ILE A 186 6.04 7.05 -12.10
CA ILE A 186 7.25 7.89 -11.99
C ILE A 186 7.24 8.69 -10.68
N VAL A 187 6.10 9.29 -10.33
CA VAL A 187 5.97 10.10 -9.11
C VAL A 187 5.99 9.23 -7.85
N GLY A 188 5.33 8.07 -7.89
CA GLY A 188 5.30 7.10 -6.79
C GLY A 188 6.65 6.47 -6.48
N SER A 189 7.60 6.47 -7.42
CA SER A 189 8.95 5.92 -7.20
C SER A 189 9.88 6.77 -6.34
N LYS A 190 9.43 7.93 -5.85
CA LYS A 190 10.27 8.84 -5.07
C LYS A 190 10.77 8.13 -3.80
N GLY A 191 12.08 8.22 -3.56
CA GLY A 191 12.70 7.60 -2.38
C GLY A 191 13.13 6.15 -2.59
N LEU A 192 12.66 5.49 -3.64
CA LEU A 192 13.01 4.10 -3.95
C LEU A 192 14.29 4.03 -4.78
N SER A 193 14.94 2.87 -4.83
CA SER A 193 16.03 2.60 -5.77
C SER A 193 15.97 1.16 -6.25
N ALA A 194 16.59 0.87 -7.40
CA ALA A 194 16.73 -0.48 -7.91
C ALA A 194 17.97 -0.62 -8.78
N ASP A 195 18.42 -1.86 -8.96
CA ASP A 195 19.52 -2.16 -9.88
C ASP A 195 19.17 -1.78 -11.31
N HIS A 196 17.95 -2.13 -11.72
CA HIS A 196 17.46 -1.90 -13.07
C HIS A 196 16.18 -1.06 -13.04
N VAL A 197 16.07 -0.11 -13.97
CA VAL A 197 14.86 0.69 -14.15
C VAL A 197 14.45 0.68 -15.61
N ILE A 198 13.17 0.44 -15.87
CA ILE A 198 12.55 0.57 -17.19
C ILE A 198 11.50 1.68 -17.10
N ILE A 199 11.66 2.76 -17.88
CA ILE A 199 10.64 3.78 -18.06
C ILE A 199 9.84 3.44 -19.33
N ILE A 200 8.54 3.22 -19.19
CA ILE A 200 7.63 2.94 -20.31
C ILE A 200 6.72 4.13 -20.61
N GLY A 201 6.28 4.25 -21.86
CA GLY A 201 5.44 5.38 -22.30
C GLY A 201 6.22 6.69 -22.44
N PHE A 202 7.51 6.63 -22.80
CA PHE A 202 8.34 7.81 -22.99
C PHE A 202 8.05 8.50 -24.33
N ASP A 203 6.89 9.12 -24.46
CA ASP A 203 6.45 9.76 -25.71
C ASP A 203 5.76 11.10 -25.47
N ASN A 204 5.55 11.84 -26.57
CA ASN A 204 5.01 13.18 -26.54
C ASN A 204 3.58 13.30 -25.97
N VAL A 205 2.85 12.19 -25.82
CA VAL A 205 1.49 12.18 -25.27
C VAL A 205 1.53 11.76 -23.81
N ASN A 206 2.08 10.60 -23.52
CA ASN A 206 2.06 10.00 -22.19
C ASN A 206 2.96 10.75 -21.18
N MET A 207 4.03 11.40 -21.64
CA MET A 207 4.89 12.21 -20.76
C MET A 207 4.44 13.67 -20.64
N SER A 208 3.37 14.10 -21.33
CA SER A 208 2.98 15.52 -21.42
C SER A 208 2.62 16.17 -20.08
N TRP A 209 2.15 15.38 -19.11
CA TRP A 209 1.80 15.82 -17.76
C TRP A 209 2.92 15.55 -16.73
N ILE A 210 4.01 14.88 -17.12
CA ILE A 210 5.14 14.60 -16.25
C ILE A 210 6.11 15.78 -16.28
N THR A 211 6.56 16.22 -15.11
CA THR A 211 7.53 17.32 -15.03
C THR A 211 8.94 16.80 -15.32
N LYS A 212 9.80 17.70 -15.83
CA LYS A 212 11.22 17.38 -16.07
C LYS A 212 11.93 16.88 -14.80
N ASN A 213 11.59 17.47 -13.65
CA ASN A 213 12.15 17.06 -12.35
C ASN A 213 11.72 15.64 -11.96
N ALA A 214 10.43 15.31 -12.13
CA ALA A 214 9.95 13.95 -11.87
C ALA A 214 10.63 12.91 -12.77
N PHE A 215 10.87 13.26 -14.04
CA PHE A 215 11.62 12.40 -14.96
C PHE A 215 13.08 12.22 -14.52
N TYR A 216 13.79 13.29 -14.16
CA TYR A 216 15.16 13.17 -13.63
C TYR A 216 15.21 12.33 -12.34
N VAL A 217 14.26 12.54 -11.44
CA VAL A 217 14.11 11.75 -10.21
C VAL A 217 13.94 10.27 -10.56
N ALA A 218 13.14 9.92 -11.57
CA ALA A 218 13.00 8.55 -12.05
C ALA A 218 14.29 7.98 -12.66
N MET A 219 15.05 8.78 -13.43
CA MET A 219 16.36 8.34 -13.96
C MET A 219 17.34 7.98 -12.84
N THR A 220 17.36 8.77 -11.77
CA THR A 220 18.26 8.55 -10.62
C THR A 220 17.89 7.34 -9.76
N ARG A 221 16.78 6.65 -10.06
CA ARG A 221 16.39 5.41 -9.36
C ARG A 221 17.25 4.20 -9.78
N ALA A 222 17.86 4.26 -10.97
CA ALA A 222 18.67 3.19 -11.51
C ALA A 222 20.09 3.20 -10.94
N ARG A 223 20.51 2.11 -10.30
CA ARG A 223 21.89 1.93 -9.82
C ARG A 223 22.81 1.36 -10.90
N LYS A 224 22.31 0.45 -11.75
CA LYS A 224 23.11 -0.25 -12.77
C LYS A 224 22.66 0.06 -14.19
N SER A 225 21.38 -0.06 -14.53
CA SER A 225 20.90 0.23 -15.88
C SER A 225 19.55 0.92 -15.93
N LEU A 226 19.40 1.79 -16.93
CA LEU A 226 18.17 2.51 -17.25
C LEU A 226 17.77 2.19 -18.70
N HIS A 227 16.57 1.69 -18.89
CA HIS A 227 15.96 1.46 -20.20
C HIS A 227 14.78 2.40 -20.36
N ILE A 228 14.67 3.04 -21.52
CA ILE A 228 13.58 3.98 -21.82
C ILE A 228 12.87 3.47 -23.07
N LEU A 229 11.57 3.18 -22.94
CA LEU A 229 10.75 2.60 -23.99
C LEU A 229 9.65 3.58 -24.41
N THR A 230 9.55 3.79 -25.71
CA THR A 230 8.55 4.66 -26.34
C THR A 230 7.41 3.82 -26.91
N ALA A 231 6.16 4.23 -26.71
CA ALA A 231 4.99 3.54 -27.26
C ALA A 231 4.46 4.24 -28.52
N LEU A 232 5.31 4.37 -29.56
CA LEU A 232 4.96 5.08 -30.79
C LEU A 232 3.74 4.44 -31.48
N LYS A 233 2.87 5.27 -32.06
CA LYS A 233 1.60 4.91 -32.71
C LYS A 233 0.53 4.34 -31.78
N SER A 234 0.84 4.14 -30.50
CA SER A 234 -0.12 3.74 -29.48
C SER A 234 -0.65 4.96 -28.73
N GLY A 235 -1.96 5.01 -28.43
CA GLY A 235 -2.55 6.13 -27.69
C GLY A 235 -2.41 7.52 -28.33
N GLY A 236 -2.11 7.60 -29.64
CA GLY A 236 -1.91 8.86 -30.37
C GLY A 236 -0.48 9.41 -30.34
N ALA A 237 0.47 8.72 -29.70
CA ALA A 237 1.88 9.11 -29.66
C ALA A 237 2.55 9.06 -31.04
N ARG A 238 3.34 10.08 -31.38
CA ARG A 238 3.99 10.22 -32.70
C ARG A 238 5.50 10.26 -32.63
N GLN A 239 6.06 10.67 -31.49
CA GLN A 239 7.49 10.81 -31.29
C GLN A 239 7.87 10.59 -29.83
N ALA A 240 9.15 10.32 -29.58
CA ALA A 240 9.71 10.31 -28.23
C ALA A 240 9.54 11.68 -27.56
N HIS A 241 9.51 11.71 -26.22
CA HIS A 241 9.47 12.97 -25.49
C HIS A 241 10.84 13.68 -25.51
N ASP A 242 10.84 15.01 -25.53
CA ASP A 242 12.06 15.82 -25.69
C ASP A 242 12.93 15.94 -24.42
N PHE A 243 12.61 15.18 -23.36
CA PHE A 243 13.39 15.23 -22.12
C PHE A 243 14.84 14.77 -22.29
N LEU A 244 15.10 13.88 -23.26
CA LEU A 244 16.45 13.42 -23.59
C LEU A 244 17.18 14.35 -24.57
N CYS A 245 16.44 15.06 -25.43
CA CYS A 245 17.00 16.01 -26.40
C CYS A 245 17.67 17.23 -25.74
N ASN A 246 17.30 17.54 -24.49
CA ASN A 246 17.92 18.60 -23.71
C ASN A 246 19.15 18.13 -22.90
N ASN A 247 19.52 16.85 -22.96
CA ASN A 247 20.66 16.26 -22.23
C ASN A 247 21.78 15.74 -23.17
N SER A 248 21.65 15.94 -24.48
CA SER A 248 22.57 15.41 -25.49
C SER A 248 23.90 16.18 -25.53
N ASN A 249 24.80 15.80 -24.62
CA ASN A 249 26.23 15.83 -24.92
C ASN A 249 26.89 14.44 -24.83
N THR A 250 26.12 13.35 -24.78
CA THR A 250 26.65 11.98 -24.86
C THR A 250 25.68 11.06 -25.63
N ASN A 251 26.13 10.59 -26.81
CA ASN A 251 25.41 9.70 -27.74
C ASN A 251 24.92 8.38 -27.11
N PRO A 252 23.66 7.97 -27.31
CA PRO A 252 23.28 6.57 -27.29
C PRO A 252 23.43 5.97 -28.70
N THR A 253 24.23 4.91 -28.81
CA THR A 253 24.38 4.09 -30.01
C THR A 253 23.04 3.44 -30.38
N HIS A 254 22.52 3.80 -31.55
CA HIS A 254 21.43 3.08 -32.20
C HIS A 254 21.92 1.72 -32.70
N HIS A 255 21.38 0.63 -32.15
CA HIS A 255 21.37 -0.66 -32.84
C HIS A 255 20.02 -0.82 -33.56
N PRO A 256 20.01 -0.85 -34.90
CA PRO A 256 18.82 -1.22 -35.65
C PRO A 256 18.62 -2.74 -35.61
N ILE A 257 17.36 -3.16 -35.50
CA ILE A 257 16.89 -4.49 -35.92
C ILE A 257 16.63 -4.42 -37.42
#